data_AF-A0A6J4LAF8-F1
#
_entry.id   AF-A0A6J4LAF8-F1
#
_cell.length_a   1.000
_cell.length_b   1.000
_cell.length_c   1.000
_cell.angle_alpha   90.00
_cell.angle_beta   90.00
_cell.angle_gamma   90.00
#
_symmetry.space_group_name_H-M   'P 1'
#
loop_
_entity.id
_entity.type
_entity.pdbx_description
1 polymer ?
#
loop_
_entity_poly.entity_id
_entity_poly.type
_entity_poly.pdbx_seq_one_letter_code
_entity_poly.pdbx_strand_id
1 'polypeptide(L)'
;GERRRVALCKLLLEAPDLLLLDEPTNHLDAESVLWLEKHLGQYAGAVLAVTHDRYFLDNVAQWILELDRGRAFPYEGNYSTYLEKKQERLAVQGKKDAKLAKRLKDELEWVRQNAKGRQTKSKSRLARYEEMAAEAEKNRKLDFEEIQIPAGPRLGSVVIEAAGLRKGFGDRVLIDGLSFDMPRGGIVGIIGPNGVGKTTLFKTIVGLEQPDGGSVRVGETVKISYVDQNRSNLDPAKTVWEVVSDGLDHIQVGAQEMPSRAYIGAFGFKGPDQQKKAGVLSGGERNRLNLALTLKEGGNVLLLDEPTNDLDTETLGSLENALLEFPGCAVVISHDRWFLDRVATHILAWEGTDEDASRWYWFEGNFESYEKNKVERLGADAARPHRVTYRKLTRD
;
A
#
# COMPACT_ATOMS: atom_id res chain seq x y z
N GLY A 1 -12.45 6.23 8.52
CA GLY A 1 -11.66 7.47 8.43
C GLY A 1 -12.19 8.58 9.33
N GLU A 2 -13.18 9.35 8.89
CA GLU A 2 -13.54 10.66 9.50
C GLU A 2 -13.95 10.62 10.97
N ARG A 3 -14.82 9.68 11.38
CA ARG A 3 -15.19 9.52 12.80
C ARG A 3 -13.98 9.23 13.69
N ARG A 4 -13.03 8.42 13.20
CA ARG A 4 -11.78 8.09 13.93
C ARG A 4 -10.89 9.32 14.04
N ARG A 5 -10.82 10.16 13.00
CA ARG A 5 -10.09 11.45 13.03
C ARG A 5 -10.64 12.38 14.11
N VAL A 6 -11.97 12.54 14.17
CA VAL A 6 -12.60 13.37 15.21
C VAL A 6 -12.33 12.83 16.61
N ALA A 7 -12.41 11.51 16.80
CA ALA A 7 -12.11 10.87 18.07
C ALA A 7 -10.64 11.08 18.49
N LEU A 8 -9.70 10.91 17.55
CA LEU A 8 -8.28 11.17 17.79
C LEU A 8 -8.03 12.63 18.16
N CYS A 9 -8.61 13.59 17.44
CA CYS A 9 -8.49 15.01 17.79
C CYS A 9 -9.00 15.31 19.20
N LYS A 10 -10.15 14.74 19.58
CA LYS A 10 -10.70 14.91 20.93
C LYS A 10 -9.75 14.35 21.99
N LEU A 11 -9.23 13.15 21.80
CA LEU A 11 -8.30 12.50 22.72
C LEU A 11 -7.00 13.30 22.89
N LEU A 12 -6.43 13.80 21.78
CA LEU A 12 -5.21 14.62 21.81
C LEU A 12 -5.43 15.97 22.52
N LEU A 13 -6.63 16.54 22.43
CA LEU A 13 -7.00 17.77 23.15
C LEU A 13 -7.19 17.55 24.66
N GLU A 14 -7.58 16.35 25.08
CA GLU A 14 -7.69 16.01 26.50
C GLU A 14 -6.32 15.97 27.18
N ALA A 15 -5.25 15.72 26.41
CA ALA A 15 -3.86 15.65 26.84
C ALA A 15 -3.63 14.78 28.09
N PRO A 16 -4.06 13.49 28.09
CA PRO A 16 -3.86 12.59 29.23
C PRO A 16 -2.38 12.22 29.45
N ASP A 17 -2.02 11.86 30.68
CA ASP A 17 -0.64 11.43 31.00
C ASP A 17 -0.21 10.16 30.26
N LEU A 18 -1.17 9.31 29.86
CA LEU A 18 -0.96 8.09 29.09
C LEU A 18 -1.94 8.01 27.92
N LEU A 19 -1.41 7.95 26.70
CA LEU A 19 -2.16 7.68 25.47
C LEU A 19 -2.06 6.21 25.09
N LEU A 20 -3.22 5.55 24.94
CA LEU A 20 -3.33 4.21 24.39
C LEU A 20 -3.94 4.32 22.99
N LEU A 21 -3.15 4.00 21.96
CA LEU A 21 -3.55 4.17 20.57
C LEU A 21 -3.49 2.82 19.86
N ASP A 22 -4.65 2.34 19.41
CA ASP A 22 -4.74 1.17 18.56
C ASP A 22 -4.80 1.60 17.10
N GLU A 23 -3.80 1.22 16.29
CA GLU A 23 -3.62 1.53 14.86
C GLU A 23 -4.02 2.97 14.47
N PRO A 24 -3.37 4.00 15.06
CA PRO A 24 -3.81 5.39 14.91
C PRO A 24 -3.53 5.97 13.51
N THR A 25 -2.62 5.35 12.76
CA THR A 25 -2.28 5.74 11.38
C THR A 25 -3.26 5.21 10.35
N ASN A 26 -4.06 4.19 10.68
CA ASN A 26 -5.00 3.58 9.73
C ASN A 26 -6.08 4.57 9.28
N HIS A 27 -6.31 4.62 7.97
CA HIS A 27 -7.26 5.51 7.31
C HIS A 27 -6.98 7.01 7.50
N LEU A 28 -5.76 7.38 7.89
CA LEU A 28 -5.23 8.73 7.77
C LEU A 28 -4.53 8.88 6.42
N ASP A 29 -4.64 10.06 5.83
CA ASP A 29 -3.82 10.42 4.67
C ASP A 29 -2.36 10.66 5.07
N ALA A 30 -1.44 10.59 4.11
CA ALA A 30 -0.01 10.68 4.36
C ALA A 30 0.40 11.97 5.11
N GLU A 31 -0.29 13.09 4.85
CA GLU A 31 -0.06 14.36 5.54
C GLU A 31 -0.53 14.31 7.00
N SER A 32 -1.71 13.73 7.26
CA SER A 32 -2.23 13.52 8.61
C SER A 32 -1.34 12.59 9.44
N VAL A 33 -0.80 11.53 8.82
CA VAL A 33 0.16 10.63 9.46
C VAL A 33 1.44 11.38 9.85
N LEU A 34 2.01 12.17 8.94
CA LEU A 34 3.20 12.98 9.22
C LEU A 34 2.97 13.99 10.35
N TRP A 35 1.79 14.60 10.40
CA TRP A 35 1.42 15.49 11.50
C TRP A 35 1.34 14.74 12.83
N LEU A 36 0.68 13.57 12.85
CA LEU A 36 0.53 12.75 14.04
C LEU A 36 1.89 12.28 14.57
N GLU A 37 2.79 11.88 13.67
CA GLU A 37 4.17 11.50 13.98
C GLU A 37 4.93 12.61 14.72
N LYS A 38 4.87 13.85 14.19
CA LYS A 38 5.51 15.02 14.82
C LYS A 38 4.88 15.36 16.18
N HIS A 39 3.55 15.27 16.27
CA HIS A 39 2.84 15.58 17.51
C HIS A 39 3.18 14.57 18.61
N LEU A 40 3.13 13.26 18.30
CA LEU A 40 3.42 12.21 19.26
C LEU A 40 4.91 12.16 19.65
N GLY A 41 5.82 12.50 18.73
CA GLY A 41 7.25 12.64 19.05
C GLY A 41 7.58 13.76 20.03
N GLN A 42 6.68 14.74 20.20
CA GLN A 42 6.81 15.86 21.14
C GLN A 42 5.86 15.74 22.34
N TYR A 43 5.13 14.63 22.44
CA TYR A 43 4.14 14.44 23.48
C TYR A 43 4.82 14.31 24.84
N ALA A 44 4.37 15.09 25.82
CA ALA A 44 4.99 15.13 27.15
C ALA A 44 4.65 13.89 28.01
N GLY A 45 3.50 13.27 27.77
CA GLY A 45 3.07 12.05 28.45
C GLY A 45 3.63 10.77 27.84
N ALA A 46 3.24 9.63 28.41
CA ALA A 46 3.55 8.32 27.86
C ALA A 46 2.61 7.97 26.69
N VAL A 47 3.15 7.31 25.65
CA VAL A 47 2.37 6.84 24.51
C VAL A 47 2.62 5.35 24.33
N LEU A 48 1.56 4.55 24.37
CA LEU A 48 1.56 3.15 23.95
C LEU A 48 0.71 3.04 22.68
N ALA A 49 1.38 2.82 21.55
CA ALA A 49 0.73 2.69 20.26
C ALA A 49 0.96 1.30 19.66
N VAL A 50 -0.10 0.71 19.12
CA VAL A 50 -0.04 -0.45 18.21
C VAL A 50 -0.11 0.12 16.79
N THR A 51 0.86 -0.21 15.94
CA THR A 51 0.89 0.27 14.55
C THR A 51 1.71 -0.65 13.66
N HIS A 52 1.32 -0.74 12.39
CA HIS A 52 2.11 -1.33 11.32
C HIS A 52 2.94 -0.31 10.51
N ASP A 53 2.81 1.00 10.78
CA ASP A 53 3.57 2.05 10.08
C ASP A 53 5.05 2.02 10.52
N ARG A 54 5.91 1.51 9.63
CA ARG A 54 7.35 1.36 9.89
C ARG A 54 8.08 2.69 10.07
N TYR A 55 7.66 3.77 9.40
CA TYR A 55 8.25 5.10 9.62
C TYR A 55 7.86 5.66 10.98
N PHE A 56 6.61 5.48 11.39
CA PHE A 56 6.16 5.86 12.72
C PHE A 56 6.98 5.13 13.80
N LEU A 57 7.16 3.81 13.65
CA LEU A 57 7.96 3.01 14.58
C LEU A 57 9.45 3.40 14.57
N ASP A 58 9.99 3.87 13.45
CA ASP A 58 11.40 4.25 13.35
C ASP A 58 11.68 5.67 13.85
N ASN A 59 10.73 6.60 13.66
CA ASN A 59 10.89 8.02 13.96
C ASN A 59 10.36 8.44 15.34
N VAL A 60 9.34 7.76 15.87
CA VAL A 60 8.67 8.15 17.12
C VAL A 60 9.00 7.19 18.27
N ALA A 61 9.09 5.89 18.00
CA ALA A 61 9.21 4.90 19.06
C ALA A 61 10.57 4.97 19.75
N GLN A 62 10.55 5.08 21.07
CA GLN A 62 11.73 4.96 21.93
C GLN A 62 11.93 3.52 22.42
N TRP A 63 10.85 2.73 22.42
CA TRP A 63 10.82 1.33 22.80
C TRP A 63 9.88 0.57 21.85
N ILE A 64 10.25 -0.65 21.49
CA ILE A 64 9.42 -1.60 20.76
C ILE A 64 9.07 -2.77 21.66
N LEU A 65 7.78 -3.06 21.81
CA LEU A 65 7.29 -4.23 22.53
C LEU A 65 6.80 -5.28 21.51
N GLU A 66 7.59 -6.33 21.30
CA GLU A 66 7.17 -7.44 20.45
C GLU A 66 6.38 -8.47 21.26
N LEU A 67 5.20 -8.84 20.77
CA LEU A 67 4.42 -9.94 21.31
C LEU A 67 4.57 -11.16 20.39
N ASP A 68 5.21 -12.22 20.87
CA ASP A 68 5.37 -13.47 20.15
C ASP A 68 5.04 -14.68 21.05
N ARG A 69 4.12 -15.54 20.59
CA ARG A 69 3.66 -16.75 21.30
C ARG A 69 3.30 -16.50 22.78
N GLY A 70 2.59 -15.41 23.05
CA GLY A 70 2.16 -15.02 24.39
C GLY A 70 3.28 -14.52 25.31
N ARG A 71 4.47 -14.23 24.76
CA ARG A 71 5.58 -13.61 25.48
C ARG A 71 5.81 -12.20 24.95
N ALA A 72 6.18 -11.30 25.85
CA ALA A 72 6.53 -9.93 25.53
C ALA A 72 8.05 -9.76 25.55
N PHE A 73 8.61 -9.23 24.47
CA PHE A 73 10.03 -8.94 24.32
C PHE A 73 10.20 -7.42 24.16
N PRO A 74 10.65 -6.71 25.20
CA PRO A 74 10.92 -5.28 25.11
C PRO A 74 12.28 -5.03 24.46
N TYR A 75 12.32 -4.05 23.57
CA TYR A 75 13.52 -3.57 22.90
C TYR A 75 13.64 -2.07 23.12
N GLU A 76 14.68 -1.66 23.81
CA GLU A 76 15.04 -0.24 23.88
C GLU A 76 15.62 0.21 22.53
N GLY A 77 15.04 1.26 21.96
CA GLY A 77 15.32 1.78 20.63
C GLY A 77 14.10 1.75 19.70
N ASN A 78 14.33 2.25 18.49
CA ASN A 78 13.33 2.36 17.43
C ASN A 78 13.21 1.07 16.60
N TYR A 79 12.44 1.13 15.50
CA TYR A 79 12.24 0.00 14.60
C TYR A 79 13.54 -0.59 14.03
N SER A 80 14.48 0.24 13.57
CA SER A 80 15.79 -0.21 13.10
C SER A 80 16.55 -1.02 14.16
N THR A 81 16.56 -0.52 15.40
CA THR A 81 17.21 -1.17 16.53
C THR A 81 16.54 -2.52 16.86
N TYR A 82 15.21 -2.57 16.76
CA TYR A 82 14.44 -3.79 16.92
C TYR A 82 14.82 -4.84 15.87
N LEU A 83 14.90 -4.47 14.58
CA LEU A 83 15.27 -5.39 13.51
C LEU A 83 16.64 -6.03 13.74
N GLU A 84 17.63 -5.23 14.15
CA GLU A 84 18.99 -5.68 14.48
C GLU A 84 18.99 -6.69 15.63
N LYS A 85 18.40 -6.30 16.78
CA LYS A 85 18.34 -7.17 17.97
C LYS A 85 17.52 -8.44 17.72
N LYS A 86 16.46 -8.36 16.91
CA LYS A 86 15.66 -9.52 16.52
C LYS A 86 16.46 -10.49 15.64
N GLN A 87 17.26 -9.97 14.70
CA GLN A 87 18.15 -10.79 13.88
C GLN A 87 19.18 -11.53 14.73
N GLU A 88 19.82 -10.85 15.69
CA GLU A 88 20.77 -11.47 16.63
C GLU A 88 20.09 -12.57 17.47
N ARG A 89 18.90 -12.29 18.01
CA ARG A 89 18.12 -13.26 18.80
C ARG A 89 17.78 -14.51 17.97
N LEU A 90 17.35 -14.34 16.72
CA LEU A 90 17.03 -15.47 15.84
C LEU A 90 18.28 -16.27 15.44
N ALA A 91 19.42 -15.62 15.25
CA ALA A 91 20.68 -16.32 15.00
C ALA A 91 21.07 -17.24 16.17
N VAL A 92 20.85 -16.79 17.42
CA VAL A 92 21.10 -17.58 18.64
C VAL A 92 20.07 -18.70 18.83
N GLN A 93 18.80 -18.47 18.50
CA GLN A 93 17.72 -19.47 18.60
C GLN A 93 17.79 -20.57 17.52
N GLY A 94 18.73 -20.47 16.57
CA GLY A 94 18.99 -21.44 15.51
C GLY A 94 18.18 -21.18 14.23
N LYS A 95 18.61 -21.81 13.12
CA LYS A 95 18.07 -21.67 11.75
C LYS A 95 16.66 -22.23 11.55
N LYS A 96 15.74 -22.11 12.52
CA LYS A 96 14.37 -22.61 12.33
C LYS A 96 13.65 -21.88 11.20
N ASP A 97 13.99 -20.61 10.94
CA ASP A 97 13.38 -19.82 9.85
C ASP A 97 14.42 -19.05 9.02
N ALA A 98 15.15 -19.75 8.15
CA ALA A 98 16.11 -19.10 7.23
C ALA A 98 15.46 -18.04 6.33
N LYS A 99 14.18 -18.23 5.96
CA LYS A 99 13.38 -17.24 5.21
C LYS A 99 13.16 -15.97 6.03
N LEU A 100 12.75 -16.09 7.29
CA LEU A 100 12.55 -14.95 8.19
C LEU A 100 13.87 -14.18 8.40
N ALA A 101 14.96 -14.90 8.62
CA ALA A 101 16.28 -14.28 8.78
C ALA A 101 16.73 -13.50 7.52
N LYS A 102 16.46 -14.04 6.33
CA LYS A 102 16.71 -13.33 5.06
C LYS A 102 15.84 -12.09 4.93
N ARG A 103 14.53 -12.18 5.21
CA ARG A 103 13.59 -11.05 5.15
C ARG A 103 14.02 -9.90 6.08
N LEU A 104 14.34 -10.21 7.33
CA LEU A 104 14.81 -9.21 8.30
C LEU A 104 16.12 -8.54 7.85
N LYS A 105 17.01 -9.32 7.23
CA LYS A 105 18.26 -8.79 6.67
C LYS A 105 17.99 -7.82 5.51
N ASP A 106 17.17 -8.23 4.55
CA ASP A 106 16.84 -7.42 3.37
C ASP A 106 16.10 -6.14 3.78
N GLU A 107 15.23 -6.22 4.80
CA GLU A 107 14.54 -5.07 5.39
C GLU A 107 15.53 -4.12 6.07
N LEU A 108 16.41 -4.62 6.94
CA LEU A 108 17.45 -3.82 7.59
C LEU A 108 18.40 -3.13 6.59
N GLU A 109 18.82 -3.85 5.54
CA GLU A 109 19.63 -3.29 4.46
C GLU A 109 18.89 -2.16 3.73
N TRP A 110 17.57 -2.26 3.55
CA TRP A 110 16.76 -1.21 2.96
C TRP A 110 16.64 0.01 3.88
N VAL A 111 16.45 -0.21 5.19
CA VAL A 111 16.36 0.90 6.17
C VAL A 111 17.66 1.70 6.19
N ARG A 112 18.79 1.00 6.17
CA ARG A 112 20.14 1.60 6.15
C ARG A 112 20.54 2.22 4.81
N GLN A 113 19.83 1.94 3.71
CA GLN A 113 20.13 2.50 2.40
C GLN A 113 19.78 3.99 2.33
N ASN A 114 20.74 4.79 1.86
CA ASN A 114 20.52 6.22 1.59
C ASN A 114 19.54 6.42 0.41
N ALA A 115 18.85 7.57 0.39
CA ALA A 115 17.85 7.96 -0.62
C ALA A 115 18.27 7.72 -2.08
N LYS A 116 19.51 8.05 -2.46
CA LYS A 116 20.03 7.83 -3.82
C LYS A 116 20.11 6.34 -4.19
N GLY A 117 20.39 5.46 -3.23
CA GLY A 117 20.40 4.01 -3.44
C GLY A 117 18.99 3.47 -3.70
N ARG A 118 17.98 4.02 -3.00
CA ARG A 118 16.56 3.65 -3.18
C ARG A 118 16.05 4.07 -4.56
N GLN A 119 16.34 5.30 -5.01
CA GLN A 119 15.98 5.77 -6.37
C GLN A 119 16.57 4.90 -7.49
N THR A 120 17.81 4.46 -7.35
CA THR A 120 18.50 3.67 -8.38
C THR A 120 17.81 2.33 -8.64
N LYS A 121 17.27 1.67 -7.59
CA LYS A 121 16.50 0.42 -7.73
C LYS A 121 15.20 0.61 -8.50
N SER A 122 14.53 1.72 -8.27
CA SER A 122 13.27 2.04 -8.95
C SER A 122 13.47 2.24 -10.45
N LYS A 123 14.54 2.95 -10.85
CA LYS A 123 14.93 3.09 -12.27
C LYS A 123 15.44 1.78 -12.88
N SER A 124 16.18 0.97 -12.12
CA SER A 124 16.71 -0.30 -12.63
C SER A 124 15.61 -1.31 -12.96
N ARG A 125 14.47 -1.26 -12.24
CA ARG A 125 13.29 -2.08 -12.54
C ARG A 125 12.80 -1.90 -13.99
N LEU A 126 12.69 -0.66 -14.45
CA LEU A 126 12.21 -0.36 -15.81
C LEU A 126 13.16 -0.95 -16.87
N ALA A 127 14.47 -0.84 -16.64
CA ALA A 127 15.49 -1.41 -17.51
C ALA A 127 15.50 -2.95 -17.51
N ARG A 128 15.13 -3.57 -16.38
CA ARG A 128 15.08 -5.03 -16.19
C ARG A 128 13.76 -5.68 -16.63
N TYR A 129 12.85 -4.94 -17.27
CA TYR A 129 11.55 -5.49 -17.68
C TYR A 129 11.69 -6.76 -18.54
N GLU A 130 12.55 -6.75 -19.56
CA GLU A 130 12.72 -7.90 -20.45
C GLU A 130 13.31 -9.12 -19.71
N GLU A 131 14.22 -8.89 -18.77
CA GLU A 131 14.77 -9.95 -17.89
C GLU A 131 13.67 -10.54 -17.01
N MET A 132 12.89 -9.70 -16.32
CA MET A 132 11.79 -10.14 -15.44
C MET A 132 10.72 -10.91 -16.22
N ALA A 133 10.36 -10.44 -17.41
CA ALA A 133 9.40 -11.12 -18.28
C ALA A 133 9.92 -12.52 -18.70
N ALA A 134 11.18 -12.62 -19.11
CA ALA A 134 11.79 -13.89 -19.50
C ALA A 134 11.97 -14.86 -18.31
N GLU A 135 12.25 -14.35 -17.11
CA GLU A 135 12.34 -15.18 -15.89
C GLU A 135 10.97 -15.71 -15.46
N ALA A 136 9.92 -14.89 -15.59
CA ALA A 136 8.56 -15.30 -15.25
C ALA A 136 8.04 -16.45 -16.14
N GLU A 137 8.47 -16.52 -17.40
CA GLU A 137 8.16 -17.62 -18.31
C GLU A 137 8.85 -18.95 -17.90
N LYS A 138 9.95 -18.91 -17.14
CA LYS A 138 10.81 -20.09 -16.88
C LYS A 138 10.39 -20.97 -15.69
N ASN A 139 9.10 -21.05 -15.35
CA ASN A 139 8.58 -21.81 -14.20
C ASN A 139 9.28 -21.45 -12.87
N ARG A 140 8.76 -20.42 -12.19
CA ARG A 140 9.16 -20.11 -10.80
C ARG A 140 8.91 -21.31 -9.88
N LYS A 141 9.82 -21.52 -8.93
CA LYS A 141 9.59 -22.45 -7.81
C LYS A 141 8.37 -21.99 -7.02
N LEU A 142 7.51 -22.94 -6.68
CA LEU A 142 6.30 -22.70 -5.91
C LEU A 142 6.68 -22.49 -4.43
N ASP A 143 6.60 -21.25 -3.96
CA ASP A 143 6.56 -20.92 -2.53
C ASP A 143 5.14 -20.55 -2.14
N PHE A 144 4.45 -21.45 -1.44
CA PHE A 144 3.04 -21.28 -1.08
C PHE A 144 2.81 -20.46 0.19
N GLU A 145 3.89 -20.01 0.86
CA GLU A 145 3.81 -19.25 2.10
C GLU A 145 3.78 -17.73 1.89
N GLU A 146 4.06 -17.27 0.66
CA GLU A 146 4.14 -15.86 0.30
C GLU A 146 3.09 -15.50 -0.77
N ILE A 147 2.70 -14.23 -0.80
CA ILE A 147 1.83 -13.69 -1.84
C ILE A 147 2.55 -13.84 -3.17
N GLN A 148 1.90 -14.53 -4.10
CA GLN A 148 2.37 -14.63 -5.47
C GLN A 148 1.45 -13.86 -6.40
N ILE A 149 2.06 -13.02 -7.23
CA ILE A 149 1.36 -12.35 -8.33
C ILE A 149 1.65 -13.15 -9.60
N PRO A 150 0.63 -13.81 -10.19
CA PRO A 150 0.82 -14.53 -11.44
C PRO A 150 1.28 -13.58 -12.55
N ALA A 151 2.21 -14.03 -13.37
CA ALA A 151 2.61 -13.28 -14.55
C ALA A 151 1.44 -13.22 -15.54
N GLY A 152 1.06 -12.01 -15.93
CA GLY A 152 0.10 -11.78 -17.00
C GLY A 152 0.74 -11.93 -18.40
N PRO A 153 -0.06 -11.74 -19.47
CA PRO A 153 0.47 -11.75 -20.83
C PRO A 153 1.49 -10.61 -21.04
N ARG A 154 2.37 -10.76 -22.05
CA ARG A 154 3.40 -9.75 -22.35
C ARG A 154 2.77 -8.38 -22.64
N LEU A 155 3.31 -7.33 -22.03
CA LEU A 155 2.85 -5.95 -22.24
C LEU A 155 3.50 -5.34 -23.49
N GLY A 156 2.65 -4.75 -24.34
CA GLY A 156 3.04 -3.83 -25.40
C GLY A 156 3.57 -2.50 -24.86
N SER A 157 4.07 -1.66 -25.76
CA SER A 157 4.71 -0.38 -25.39
C SER A 157 3.75 0.61 -24.74
N VAL A 158 2.48 0.61 -25.16
CA VAL A 158 1.41 1.44 -24.59
C VAL A 158 0.73 0.64 -23.48
N VAL A 159 0.73 1.17 -22.25
CA VAL A 159 0.04 0.56 -21.11
C VAL A 159 -1.20 1.37 -20.77
N ILE A 160 -1.04 2.53 -20.15
CA ILE A 160 -2.12 3.48 -19.84
C ILE A 160 -1.62 4.88 -20.17
N GLU A 161 -2.33 5.57 -21.07
CA GLU A 161 -2.08 6.96 -21.44
C GLU A 161 -3.32 7.79 -21.10
N ALA A 162 -3.15 8.86 -20.31
CA ALA A 162 -4.19 9.87 -20.10
C ALA A 162 -3.73 11.19 -20.71
N ALA A 163 -4.63 11.85 -21.46
CA ALA A 163 -4.37 13.14 -22.09
C ALA A 163 -5.51 14.12 -21.76
N GLY A 164 -5.18 15.18 -21.02
CA GLY A 164 -6.10 16.23 -20.61
C GLY A 164 -7.37 15.71 -19.92
N LEU A 165 -7.24 14.62 -19.15
CA LEU A 165 -8.36 13.93 -18.52
C LEU A 165 -9.14 14.88 -17.60
N ARG A 166 -10.45 14.94 -17.82
CA ARG A 166 -11.39 15.65 -16.98
C ARG A 166 -12.49 14.72 -16.49
N LYS A 167 -12.75 14.76 -15.19
CA LYS A 167 -13.81 13.98 -14.54
C LYS A 167 -14.37 14.67 -13.29
N GLY A 168 -15.68 14.63 -13.13
CA GLY A 168 -16.41 15.11 -11.96
C GLY A 168 -17.68 14.31 -11.68
N PHE A 169 -18.36 14.68 -10.60
CA PHE A 169 -19.71 14.20 -10.27
C PHE A 169 -20.60 15.39 -9.91
N GLY A 170 -21.69 15.56 -10.65
CA GLY A 170 -22.54 16.75 -10.53
C GLY A 170 -21.71 18.01 -10.76
N ASP A 171 -21.77 18.94 -9.81
CA ASP A 171 -21.03 20.21 -9.89
C ASP A 171 -19.58 20.12 -9.39
N ARG A 172 -19.17 18.97 -8.83
CA ARG A 172 -17.83 18.81 -8.25
C ARG A 172 -16.86 18.22 -9.28
N VAL A 173 -15.89 19.03 -9.70
CA VAL A 173 -14.74 18.57 -10.50
C VAL A 173 -13.75 17.85 -9.60
N LEU A 174 -13.32 16.65 -9.99
CA LEU A 174 -12.36 15.83 -9.24
C LEU A 174 -10.99 15.75 -9.93
N ILE A 175 -11.00 15.76 -11.26
CA ILE A 175 -9.82 15.66 -12.11
C ILE A 175 -10.00 16.68 -13.22
N ASP A 176 -9.01 17.53 -13.46
CA ASP A 176 -9.00 18.46 -14.59
C ASP A 176 -7.61 18.56 -15.21
N GLY A 177 -7.53 18.43 -16.53
CA GLY A 177 -6.28 18.50 -17.29
C GLY A 177 -5.24 17.40 -17.00
N LEU A 178 -5.59 16.31 -16.30
CA LEU A 178 -4.62 15.28 -15.90
C LEU A 178 -4.06 14.57 -17.14
N SER A 179 -2.72 14.59 -17.28
CA SER A 179 -2.02 13.88 -18.33
C SER A 179 -0.86 13.08 -17.75
N PHE A 180 -0.77 11.79 -18.10
CA PHE A 180 0.31 10.91 -17.70
C PHE A 180 0.48 9.78 -18.71
N ASP A 181 1.68 9.20 -18.75
CA ASP A 181 2.02 8.03 -19.53
C ASP A 181 2.66 6.99 -18.61
N MET A 182 2.03 5.82 -18.50
CA MET A 182 2.51 4.74 -17.66
C MET A 182 3.45 3.82 -18.47
N PRO A 183 4.76 3.78 -18.16
CA PRO A 183 5.68 2.92 -18.88
C PRO A 183 5.54 1.45 -18.45
N ARG A 184 6.00 0.54 -19.32
CA ARG A 184 6.13 -0.89 -19.00
C ARG A 184 7.01 -1.09 -17.75
N GLY A 185 6.58 -2.01 -16.88
CA GLY A 185 7.22 -2.25 -15.59
C GLY A 185 6.98 -1.14 -14.55
N GLY A 186 6.21 -0.11 -14.89
CA GLY A 186 5.87 0.99 -14.00
C GLY A 186 5.02 0.55 -12.81
N ILE A 187 5.36 1.04 -11.63
CA ILE A 187 4.52 0.96 -10.43
C ILE A 187 4.17 2.40 -10.06
N VAL A 188 2.91 2.76 -10.23
CA VAL A 188 2.40 4.12 -9.97
C VAL A 188 1.76 4.14 -8.59
N GLY A 189 2.33 4.92 -7.68
CA GLY A 189 1.69 5.25 -6.41
C GLY A 189 0.73 6.42 -6.56
N ILE A 190 -0.54 6.25 -6.20
CA ILE A 190 -1.51 7.33 -6.15
C ILE A 190 -1.65 7.83 -4.72
N ILE A 191 -1.40 9.12 -4.50
CA ILE A 191 -1.51 9.76 -3.20
C ILE A 191 -2.45 10.96 -3.25
N GLY A 192 -3.16 11.20 -2.15
CA GLY A 192 -4.08 12.33 -2.00
C GLY A 192 -5.12 12.04 -0.92
N PRO A 193 -5.79 13.06 -0.36
CA PRO A 193 -6.81 12.89 0.66
C PRO A 193 -7.96 11.96 0.24
N ASN A 194 -8.77 11.54 1.21
CA ASN A 194 -9.97 10.76 0.90
C ASN A 194 -11.03 11.62 0.21
N GLY A 195 -11.68 11.05 -0.82
CA GLY A 195 -12.74 11.73 -1.56
C GLY A 195 -12.26 12.74 -2.63
N VAL A 196 -10.97 12.74 -3.00
CA VAL A 196 -10.44 13.58 -4.10
C VAL A 196 -10.59 12.97 -5.50
N GLY A 197 -11.05 11.72 -5.59
CA GLY A 197 -11.30 11.05 -6.87
C GLY A 197 -10.34 9.91 -7.25
N LYS A 198 -9.54 9.38 -6.31
CA LYS A 198 -8.62 8.24 -6.54
C LYS A 198 -9.35 7.01 -7.11
N THR A 199 -10.42 6.56 -6.46
CA THR A 199 -11.25 5.44 -6.95
C THR A 199 -11.99 5.79 -8.24
N THR A 200 -12.38 7.06 -8.43
CA THR A 200 -13.00 7.54 -9.68
C THR A 200 -12.02 7.41 -10.86
N LEU A 201 -10.74 7.73 -10.64
CA LEU A 201 -9.69 7.54 -11.63
C LEU A 201 -9.56 6.06 -12.01
N PHE A 202 -9.58 5.14 -11.04
CA PHE A 202 -9.58 3.70 -11.31
C PHE A 202 -10.77 3.29 -12.19
N LYS A 203 -11.99 3.69 -11.81
CA LYS A 203 -13.19 3.40 -12.60
C LYS A 203 -13.13 3.95 -14.02
N THR A 204 -12.50 5.12 -14.19
CA THR A 204 -12.28 5.71 -15.51
C THR A 204 -11.26 4.91 -16.33
N ILE A 205 -10.17 4.45 -15.71
CA ILE A 205 -9.15 3.60 -16.35
C ILE A 205 -9.74 2.26 -16.81
N VAL A 206 -10.59 1.63 -15.99
CA VAL A 206 -11.23 0.35 -16.35
C VAL A 206 -12.45 0.50 -17.27
N GLY A 207 -12.84 1.73 -17.61
CA GLY A 207 -13.99 2.01 -18.48
C GLY A 207 -15.36 1.82 -17.81
N LEU A 208 -15.41 1.69 -16.47
CA LEU A 208 -16.66 1.66 -15.70
C LEU A 208 -17.32 3.05 -15.62
N GLU A 209 -16.52 4.10 -15.75
CA GLU A 209 -16.97 5.48 -15.86
C GLU A 209 -16.33 6.14 -17.09
N GLN A 210 -17.11 6.93 -17.83
CA GLN A 210 -16.57 7.67 -18.97
C GLN A 210 -15.96 9.00 -18.50
N PRO A 211 -14.86 9.46 -19.13
CA PRO A 211 -14.34 10.79 -18.88
C PRO A 211 -15.35 11.86 -19.34
N ASP A 212 -15.39 12.99 -18.63
CA ASP A 212 -16.23 14.12 -19.03
C ASP A 212 -15.50 15.00 -20.07
N GLY A 213 -14.18 14.84 -20.19
CA GLY A 213 -13.32 15.47 -21.20
C GLY A 213 -11.92 14.83 -21.24
N GLY A 214 -11.17 15.13 -22.29
CA GLY A 214 -9.89 14.46 -22.55
C GLY A 214 -10.05 13.00 -22.97
N SER A 215 -9.00 12.20 -22.81
CA SER A 215 -9.02 10.78 -23.17
C SER A 215 -8.19 9.92 -22.21
N VAL A 216 -8.65 8.69 -21.98
CA VAL A 216 -7.84 7.61 -21.39
C VAL A 216 -7.75 6.49 -22.41
N ARG A 217 -6.53 6.09 -22.75
CA ARG A 217 -6.23 5.01 -23.67
C ARG A 217 -5.53 3.89 -22.92
N VAL A 218 -6.11 2.70 -22.98
CA VAL A 218 -5.52 1.46 -22.47
C VAL A 218 -4.99 0.66 -23.65
N GLY A 219 -3.76 0.17 -23.56
CA GLY A 219 -3.13 -0.61 -24.63
C GLY A 219 -3.85 -1.93 -24.92
N GLU A 220 -3.79 -2.41 -26.16
CA GLU A 220 -4.52 -3.64 -26.59
C GLU A 220 -4.05 -4.91 -25.87
N THR A 221 -2.78 -4.96 -25.47
CA THR A 221 -2.19 -6.09 -24.73
C THR A 221 -2.48 -6.06 -23.23
N VAL A 222 -3.12 -4.99 -22.74
CA VAL A 222 -3.37 -4.80 -21.31
C VAL A 222 -4.54 -5.66 -20.88
N LYS A 223 -4.29 -6.50 -19.88
CA LYS A 223 -5.28 -7.23 -19.11
C LYS A 223 -5.26 -6.66 -17.69
N ILE A 224 -6.26 -5.84 -17.38
CA ILE A 224 -6.38 -5.22 -16.05
C ILE A 224 -6.93 -6.25 -15.06
N SER A 225 -6.32 -6.30 -13.87
CA SER A 225 -6.89 -6.94 -12.69
C SER A 225 -7.37 -5.90 -11.71
N TYR A 226 -8.68 -5.89 -11.44
CA TYR A 226 -9.32 -4.92 -10.56
C TYR A 226 -10.66 -5.46 -10.05
N VAL A 227 -10.77 -5.60 -8.74
CA VAL A 227 -12.04 -5.91 -8.08
C VAL A 227 -12.51 -4.69 -7.29
N ASP A 228 -13.65 -4.13 -7.71
CA ASP A 228 -14.31 -3.02 -7.01
C ASP A 228 -14.94 -3.53 -5.71
N GLN A 229 -14.49 -2.99 -4.57
CA GLN A 229 -14.97 -3.33 -3.24
C GLN A 229 -16.49 -3.22 -3.10
N ASN A 230 -17.13 -2.24 -3.76
CA ASN A 230 -18.57 -2.02 -3.66
C ASN A 230 -19.39 -2.95 -4.57
N ARG A 231 -18.78 -3.46 -5.64
CA ARG A 231 -19.44 -4.31 -6.64
C ARG A 231 -19.09 -5.78 -6.56
N SER A 232 -18.16 -6.15 -5.68
CA SER A 232 -17.70 -7.53 -5.50
C SER A 232 -18.83 -8.51 -5.17
N ASN A 233 -20.05 -8.05 -4.82
CA ASN A 233 -21.28 -8.86 -4.67
C ASN A 233 -20.99 -10.21 -4.01
N LEU A 234 -20.17 -10.16 -2.96
CA LEU A 234 -19.74 -11.35 -2.25
C LEU A 234 -20.97 -11.93 -1.58
N ASP A 235 -21.30 -13.18 -1.93
CA ASP A 235 -22.37 -13.90 -1.27
C ASP A 235 -22.08 -13.93 0.23
N PRO A 236 -22.89 -13.26 1.08
CA PRO A 236 -22.59 -13.13 2.49
C PRO A 236 -22.66 -14.47 3.23
N ALA A 237 -23.26 -15.50 2.62
CA ALA A 237 -23.36 -16.84 3.18
C ALA A 237 -22.11 -17.68 2.93
N LYS A 238 -21.35 -17.41 1.85
CA LYS A 238 -20.12 -18.14 1.52
C LYS A 238 -19.01 -17.82 2.49
N THR A 239 -18.19 -18.81 2.76
CA THR A 239 -16.94 -18.67 3.52
C THR A 239 -15.88 -17.94 2.72
N VAL A 240 -14.88 -17.35 3.39
CA VAL A 240 -13.69 -16.78 2.74
C VAL A 240 -13.07 -17.77 1.76
N TRP A 241 -12.95 -19.04 2.16
CA TRP A 241 -12.43 -20.08 1.31
C TRP A 241 -13.26 -20.28 0.06
N GLU A 242 -14.58 -20.46 0.18
CA GLU A 242 -15.47 -20.65 -0.96
C GLU A 242 -15.52 -19.44 -1.90
N VAL A 243 -15.40 -18.22 -1.38
CA VAL A 243 -15.37 -17.00 -2.19
C VAL A 243 -14.15 -16.98 -3.12
N VAL A 244 -12.99 -17.39 -2.62
CA VAL A 244 -11.74 -17.38 -3.40
C VAL A 244 -11.58 -18.66 -4.22
N SER A 245 -12.03 -19.80 -3.70
CA SER A 245 -11.77 -21.11 -4.28
C SER A 245 -12.87 -21.65 -5.17
N ASP A 246 -14.08 -21.09 -5.09
CA ASP A 246 -15.30 -21.65 -5.68
C ASP A 246 -15.56 -23.11 -5.22
N GLY A 247 -15.09 -23.47 -4.02
CA GLY A 247 -15.20 -24.81 -3.44
C GLY A 247 -14.13 -25.80 -3.91
N LEU A 248 -13.10 -25.34 -4.63
CA LEU A 248 -12.04 -26.18 -5.15
C LEU A 248 -10.86 -26.28 -4.18
N ASP A 249 -10.33 -27.49 -3.99
CA ASP A 249 -9.10 -27.70 -3.19
C ASP A 249 -7.85 -27.17 -3.89
N HIS A 250 -7.88 -27.12 -5.23
CA HIS A 250 -6.85 -26.55 -6.08
C HIS A 250 -7.47 -25.48 -6.97
N ILE A 251 -6.77 -24.36 -7.10
CA ILE A 251 -7.19 -23.24 -7.96
C ILE A 251 -6.11 -22.89 -8.94
N GLN A 252 -6.56 -22.39 -10.09
CA GLN A 252 -5.71 -21.79 -11.09
C GLN A 252 -5.45 -20.32 -10.73
N VAL A 253 -4.18 -19.96 -10.53
CA VAL A 253 -3.72 -18.58 -10.32
C VAL A 253 -2.79 -18.23 -11.48
N GLY A 254 -3.32 -17.52 -12.46
CA GLY A 254 -2.65 -17.32 -13.76
C GLY A 254 -2.37 -18.64 -14.47
N ALA A 255 -1.11 -18.94 -14.75
CA ALA A 255 -0.69 -20.17 -15.43
C ALA A 255 -0.42 -21.36 -14.49
N GLN A 256 -0.48 -21.16 -13.17
CA GLN A 256 -0.10 -22.18 -12.19
C GLN A 256 -1.31 -22.68 -11.39
N GLU A 257 -1.32 -23.98 -11.11
CA GLU A 257 -2.26 -24.62 -10.20
C GLU A 257 -1.66 -24.65 -8.79
N MET A 258 -2.42 -24.25 -7.78
CA MET A 258 -1.96 -24.25 -6.40
C MET A 258 -3.06 -24.63 -5.40
N PRO A 259 -2.71 -25.19 -4.23
CA PRO A 259 -3.69 -25.49 -3.19
C PRO A 259 -4.39 -24.21 -2.72
N SER A 260 -5.72 -24.20 -2.76
CA SER A 260 -6.52 -23.00 -2.48
C SER A 260 -6.33 -22.50 -1.05
N ARG A 261 -6.25 -23.40 -0.08
CA ARG A 261 -6.00 -23.05 1.33
C ARG A 261 -4.65 -22.38 1.56
N ALA A 262 -3.63 -22.78 0.80
CA ALA A 262 -2.31 -22.18 0.90
C ALA A 262 -2.32 -20.78 0.29
N TYR A 263 -2.93 -20.62 -0.89
CA TYR A 263 -3.14 -19.32 -1.52
C TYR A 263 -3.84 -18.32 -0.59
N ILE A 264 -4.96 -18.72 0.01
CA ILE A 264 -5.72 -17.88 0.93
C ILE A 264 -4.92 -17.57 2.21
N GLY A 265 -4.12 -18.53 2.68
CA GLY A 265 -3.24 -18.36 3.84
C GLY A 265 -2.20 -17.26 3.66
N ALA A 266 -1.70 -17.05 2.43
CA ALA A 266 -0.73 -16.00 2.11
C ALA A 266 -1.31 -14.57 2.31
N PHE A 267 -2.64 -14.42 2.31
CA PHE A 267 -3.32 -13.14 2.57
C PHE A 267 -3.74 -12.97 4.04
N GLY A 268 -3.16 -13.77 4.95
CA GLY A 268 -3.40 -13.66 6.39
C GLY A 268 -4.62 -14.41 6.91
N PHE A 269 -5.36 -15.14 6.07
CA PHE A 269 -6.49 -15.97 6.50
C PHE A 269 -6.00 -17.37 6.91
N LYS A 270 -5.66 -17.54 8.19
CA LYS A 270 -5.09 -18.79 8.73
C LYS A 270 -6.16 -19.63 9.45
N GLY A 271 -6.13 -20.95 9.23
CA GLY A 271 -6.95 -21.91 9.97
C GLY A 271 -8.45 -21.58 9.99
N PRO A 272 -9.08 -21.34 11.16
CA PRO A 272 -10.51 -21.03 11.27
C PRO A 272 -10.96 -19.80 10.49
N ASP A 273 -10.08 -18.82 10.25
CA ASP A 273 -10.44 -17.59 9.55
C ASP A 273 -10.93 -17.87 8.12
N GLN A 274 -10.44 -18.93 7.49
CA GLN A 274 -10.88 -19.36 6.15
C GLN A 274 -12.35 -19.80 6.12
N GLN A 275 -12.92 -20.15 7.27
CA GLN A 275 -14.30 -20.62 7.41
C GLN A 275 -15.26 -19.49 7.84
N LYS A 276 -14.75 -18.28 8.10
CA LYS A 276 -15.59 -17.11 8.35
C LYS A 276 -16.43 -16.80 7.12
N LYS A 277 -17.68 -16.43 7.33
CA LYS A 277 -18.58 -16.00 6.25
C LYS A 277 -18.24 -14.59 5.78
N ALA A 278 -18.34 -14.32 4.47
CA ALA A 278 -18.03 -13.02 3.90
C ALA A 278 -18.86 -11.87 4.53
N GLY A 279 -20.10 -12.15 4.93
CA GLY A 279 -20.99 -11.17 5.57
C GLY A 279 -20.48 -10.65 6.92
N VAL A 280 -19.71 -11.44 7.67
CA VAL A 280 -19.24 -11.09 9.03
C VAL A 280 -17.82 -10.53 9.05
N LEU A 281 -17.14 -10.48 7.89
CA LEU A 281 -15.79 -9.94 7.80
C LEU A 281 -15.78 -8.46 8.16
N SER A 282 -14.79 -8.07 8.96
CA SER A 282 -14.44 -6.68 9.20
C SER A 282 -14.01 -5.98 7.90
N GLY A 283 -13.97 -4.64 7.91
CA GLY A 283 -13.53 -3.87 6.74
C GLY A 283 -12.14 -4.28 6.24
N GLY A 284 -11.20 -4.48 7.16
CA GLY A 284 -9.85 -4.94 6.83
C GLY A 284 -9.80 -6.36 6.29
N GLU A 285 -10.54 -7.29 6.89
CA GLU A 285 -10.67 -8.64 6.33
C GLU A 285 -11.28 -8.62 4.92
N ARG A 286 -12.28 -7.77 4.65
CA ARG A 286 -12.82 -7.59 3.30
C ARG A 286 -11.78 -7.03 2.33
N ASN A 287 -10.94 -6.11 2.77
CA ASN A 287 -9.87 -5.57 1.94
C ASN A 287 -8.85 -6.65 1.56
N ARG A 288 -8.41 -7.46 2.53
CA ARG A 288 -7.51 -8.61 2.26
C ARG A 288 -8.13 -9.63 1.32
N LEU A 289 -9.43 -9.89 1.47
CA LEU A 289 -10.19 -10.76 0.57
C LEU A 289 -10.24 -10.18 -0.85
N ASN A 290 -10.48 -8.87 -0.98
CA ASN A 290 -10.50 -8.18 -2.27
C ASN A 290 -9.13 -8.24 -2.97
N LEU A 291 -8.05 -8.09 -2.21
CA LEU A 291 -6.69 -8.24 -2.71
C LEU A 291 -6.44 -9.66 -3.26
N ALA A 292 -6.84 -10.70 -2.50
CA ALA A 292 -6.73 -12.08 -2.96
C ALA A 292 -7.52 -12.33 -4.25
N LEU A 293 -8.75 -11.82 -4.36
CA LEU A 293 -9.55 -11.95 -5.58
C LEU A 293 -8.91 -11.22 -6.77
N THR A 294 -8.41 -10.01 -6.55
CA THR A 294 -7.77 -9.20 -7.60
C THR A 294 -6.52 -9.89 -8.15
N LEU A 295 -5.67 -10.44 -7.27
CA LEU A 295 -4.44 -11.12 -7.71
C LEU A 295 -4.72 -12.47 -8.39
N LYS A 296 -5.84 -13.13 -8.08
CA LYS A 296 -6.26 -14.38 -8.73
C LYS A 296 -6.57 -14.19 -10.23
N GLU A 297 -7.06 -13.02 -10.65
CA GLU A 297 -7.47 -12.77 -12.04
C GLU A 297 -6.32 -12.87 -13.07
N GLY A 298 -5.07 -12.66 -12.64
CA GLY A 298 -3.88 -12.82 -13.46
C GLY A 298 -3.80 -11.87 -14.65
N GLY A 299 -3.96 -10.57 -14.39
CA GLY A 299 -3.69 -9.48 -15.31
C GLY A 299 -2.20 -9.12 -15.38
N ASN A 300 -1.84 -8.31 -16.37
CA ASN A 300 -0.52 -7.69 -16.47
C ASN A 300 -0.50 -6.23 -16.00
N VAL A 301 -1.66 -5.65 -15.71
CA VAL A 301 -1.83 -4.36 -15.03
C VAL A 301 -2.70 -4.57 -13.79
N LEU A 302 -2.17 -4.30 -12.60
CA LEU A 302 -2.90 -4.39 -11.34
C LEU A 302 -3.41 -3.02 -10.91
N LEU A 303 -4.68 -2.91 -10.53
CA LEU A 303 -5.21 -1.72 -9.85
C LEU A 303 -5.53 -2.10 -8.40
N LEU A 304 -4.74 -1.59 -7.46
CA LEU A 304 -4.86 -1.93 -6.04
C LEU A 304 -5.34 -0.70 -5.26
N ASP A 305 -6.55 -0.76 -4.71
CA ASP A 305 -7.15 0.33 -3.93
C ASP A 305 -6.90 0.09 -2.43
N GLU A 306 -5.99 0.86 -1.84
CA GLU A 306 -5.56 0.77 -0.42
C GLU A 306 -5.14 -0.64 0.03
N PRO A 307 -4.25 -1.36 -0.70
CA PRO A 307 -3.93 -2.75 -0.38
C PRO A 307 -3.10 -2.92 0.90
N THR A 308 -2.49 -1.85 1.40
CA THR A 308 -1.63 -1.87 2.59
C THR A 308 -2.44 -1.81 3.88
N ASN A 309 -3.68 -1.34 3.82
CA ASN A 309 -4.54 -1.25 4.99
C ASN A 309 -4.85 -2.64 5.53
N ASP A 310 -4.76 -2.78 6.86
CA ASP A 310 -5.15 -3.98 7.59
C ASP A 310 -4.29 -5.22 7.24
N LEU A 311 -3.13 -5.03 6.62
CA LEU A 311 -2.07 -6.04 6.50
C LEU A 311 -1.10 -5.93 7.67
N ASP A 312 -0.70 -7.07 8.23
CA ASP A 312 0.44 -7.10 9.15
C ASP A 312 1.76 -6.84 8.40
N THR A 313 2.82 -6.53 9.15
CA THR A 313 4.13 -6.18 8.57
C THR A 313 4.76 -7.31 7.75
N GLU A 314 4.44 -8.56 8.06
CA GLU A 314 4.89 -9.75 7.33
C GLU A 314 4.20 -9.86 5.97
N THR A 315 2.87 -9.76 5.95
CA THR A 315 2.05 -9.86 4.75
C THR A 315 2.30 -8.66 3.83
N LEU A 316 2.46 -7.46 4.41
CA LEU A 316 2.84 -6.26 3.69
C LEU A 316 4.21 -6.43 3.02
N GLY A 317 5.21 -6.96 3.73
CA GLY A 317 6.53 -7.27 3.17
C GLY A 317 6.47 -8.31 2.05
N SER A 318 5.57 -9.30 2.16
CA SER A 318 5.32 -10.28 1.10
C SER A 318 4.72 -9.62 -0.14
N LEU A 319 3.72 -8.73 0.01
CA LEU A 319 3.14 -7.97 -1.09
C LEU A 319 4.17 -7.07 -1.78
N GLU A 320 5.03 -6.39 -1.02
CA GLU A 320 6.12 -5.57 -1.55
C GLU A 320 7.06 -6.38 -2.45
N ASN A 321 7.51 -7.54 -1.97
CA ASN A 321 8.38 -8.42 -2.74
C ASN A 321 7.66 -8.97 -3.98
N ALA A 322 6.40 -9.37 -3.84
CA ALA A 322 5.60 -9.86 -4.95
C ALA A 322 5.46 -8.82 -6.07
N LEU A 323 5.21 -7.55 -5.71
CA LEU A 323 5.15 -6.44 -6.67
C LEU A 323 6.52 -6.15 -7.31
N LEU A 324 7.60 -6.21 -6.53
CA LEU A 324 8.96 -6.05 -7.04
C LEU A 324 9.37 -7.16 -8.01
N GLU A 325 8.83 -8.35 -7.86
CA GLU A 325 9.10 -9.48 -8.75
C GLU A 325 8.09 -9.64 -9.90
N PHE A 326 6.97 -8.92 -9.85
CA PHE A 326 5.91 -9.01 -10.86
C PHE A 326 6.35 -8.38 -12.19
N PRO A 327 6.38 -9.14 -13.30
CA PRO A 327 6.80 -8.67 -14.63
C PRO A 327 5.69 -7.88 -15.34
N GLY A 328 5.00 -7.01 -14.60
CA GLY A 328 3.88 -6.22 -15.09
C GLY A 328 3.88 -4.83 -14.51
N CYS A 329 2.71 -4.23 -14.57
CA CYS A 329 2.44 -2.85 -14.21
C CYS A 329 1.47 -2.83 -13.03
N ALA A 330 1.65 -1.89 -12.11
CA ALA A 330 0.72 -1.74 -10.99
C ALA A 330 0.40 -0.26 -10.77
N VAL A 331 -0.86 0.03 -10.47
CA VAL A 331 -1.30 1.32 -9.97
C VAL A 331 -1.86 1.07 -8.58
N VAL A 332 -1.24 1.69 -7.58
CA VAL A 332 -1.52 1.41 -6.18
C VAL A 332 -1.92 2.71 -5.49
N ILE A 333 -3.16 2.77 -5.01
CA ILE A 333 -3.58 3.81 -4.08
C ILE A 333 -3.10 3.38 -2.71
N SER A 334 -2.22 4.17 -2.09
CA SER A 334 -1.72 3.86 -0.75
C SER A 334 -1.38 5.14 0.02
N HIS A 335 -1.56 5.06 1.33
CA HIS A 335 -1.10 6.06 2.29
C HIS A 335 0.18 5.63 3.01
N ASP A 336 0.62 4.40 2.79
CA ASP A 336 1.84 3.86 3.35
C ASP A 336 3.06 4.39 2.58
N ARG A 337 3.72 5.36 3.20
CA ARG A 337 4.92 6.02 2.67
C ARG A 337 6.06 5.03 2.45
N TRP A 338 6.24 4.07 3.36
CA TRP A 338 7.31 3.08 3.28
C TRP A 338 7.11 2.14 2.10
N PHE A 339 5.88 1.64 1.98
CA PHE A 339 5.47 0.82 0.85
C PHE A 339 5.74 1.54 -0.47
N LEU A 340 5.26 2.78 -0.61
CA LEU A 340 5.48 3.59 -1.81
C LEU A 340 6.97 3.85 -2.08
N ASP A 341 7.76 4.10 -1.04
CA ASP A 341 9.20 4.29 -1.19
C ASP A 341 9.93 3.06 -1.69
N ARG A 342 9.42 1.88 -1.35
CA ARG A 342 10.00 0.60 -1.72
C ARG A 342 9.60 0.17 -3.13
N VAL A 343 8.33 0.32 -3.51
CA VAL A 343 7.80 -0.26 -4.76
C VAL A 343 7.58 0.76 -5.88
N ALA A 344 7.29 2.02 -5.58
CA ALA A 344 6.86 2.97 -6.60
C ALA A 344 8.00 3.40 -7.51
N THR A 345 7.69 3.49 -8.80
CA THR A 345 8.53 4.12 -9.84
C THR A 345 8.01 5.47 -10.27
N HIS A 346 6.73 5.73 -10.06
CA HIS A 346 6.08 7.00 -10.34
C HIS A 346 5.11 7.32 -9.21
N ILE A 347 4.89 8.61 -8.99
CA ILE A 347 3.86 9.12 -8.08
C ILE A 347 2.88 9.97 -8.88
N LEU A 348 1.60 9.65 -8.74
CA LEU A 348 0.51 10.50 -9.15
C LEU A 348 -0.11 11.13 -7.90
N ALA A 349 0.19 12.40 -7.68
CA ALA A 349 -0.19 13.10 -6.47
C ALA A 349 -1.33 14.08 -6.72
N TRP A 350 -2.31 14.10 -5.84
CA TRP A 350 -3.25 15.20 -5.74
C TRP A 350 -2.56 16.38 -5.03
N GLU A 351 -2.58 17.55 -5.69
CA GLU A 351 -1.98 18.80 -5.20
C GLU A 351 -2.99 19.95 -5.24
N GLY A 352 -4.28 19.62 -5.15
CA GLY A 352 -5.34 20.60 -5.19
C GLY A 352 -5.31 21.55 -4.01
N THR A 353 -5.88 22.73 -4.23
CA THR A 353 -6.12 23.77 -3.21
C THR A 353 -7.62 24.06 -3.10
N ASP A 354 -8.02 24.92 -2.17
CA ASP A 354 -9.41 25.38 -2.09
C ASP A 354 -9.86 26.11 -3.38
N GLU A 355 -8.91 26.72 -4.11
CA GLU A 355 -9.16 27.44 -5.37
C GLU A 355 -9.12 26.51 -6.59
N ASP A 356 -8.32 25.43 -6.54
CA ASP A 356 -8.21 24.43 -7.60
C ASP A 356 -8.13 23.03 -7.00
N ALA A 357 -9.29 22.46 -6.66
CA ALA A 357 -9.39 21.14 -6.05
C ALA A 357 -9.10 19.97 -7.03
N SER A 358 -8.85 20.27 -8.31
CA SER A 358 -8.71 19.30 -9.40
C SER A 358 -7.28 19.10 -9.87
N ARG A 359 -6.30 19.71 -9.20
CA ARG A 359 -4.90 19.66 -9.60
C ARG A 359 -4.25 18.33 -9.23
N TRP A 360 -3.74 17.65 -10.25
CA TRP A 360 -2.94 16.43 -10.12
C TRP A 360 -1.54 16.65 -10.70
N TYR A 361 -0.55 15.99 -10.11
CA TYR A 361 0.85 16.08 -10.51
C TYR A 361 1.43 14.69 -10.73
N TRP A 362 2.01 14.49 -11.91
CA TRP A 362 2.73 13.28 -12.28
C TRP A 362 4.21 13.45 -12.03
N PHE A 363 4.83 12.50 -11.33
CA PHE A 363 6.23 12.55 -10.96
C PHE A 363 6.93 11.21 -11.20
N GLU A 364 8.13 11.24 -11.78
CA GLU A 364 8.98 10.08 -11.99
C GLU A 364 9.92 9.87 -10.80
N GLY A 365 9.58 8.93 -9.93
CA GLY A 365 10.33 8.55 -8.76
C GLY A 365 9.45 7.94 -7.68
N ASN A 366 10.05 7.60 -6.55
CA ASN A 366 9.32 7.12 -5.38
C ASN A 366 8.82 8.29 -4.50
N PHE A 367 8.16 7.96 -3.39
CA PHE A 367 7.52 8.94 -2.52
C PHE A 367 8.49 9.97 -1.92
N GLU A 368 9.63 9.53 -1.38
CA GLU A 368 10.68 10.38 -0.81
C GLU A 368 11.23 11.38 -1.84
N SER A 369 11.36 10.94 -3.09
CA SER A 369 11.83 11.77 -4.20
C SER A 369 10.80 12.80 -4.60
N TYR A 370 9.53 12.39 -4.64
CA TYR A 370 8.41 13.27 -4.90
C TYR A 370 8.30 14.34 -3.80
N GLU A 371 8.41 13.98 -2.53
CA GLU A 371 8.34 14.94 -1.41
C GLU A 371 9.44 16.00 -1.50
N LYS A 372 10.68 15.61 -1.85
CA LYS A 372 11.77 16.57 -2.11
C LYS A 372 11.43 17.50 -3.27
N ASN A 373 10.94 16.94 -4.39
CA ASN A 373 10.52 17.73 -5.54
C ASN A 373 9.36 18.70 -5.21
N LYS A 374 8.40 18.27 -4.41
CA LYS A 374 7.27 19.09 -3.94
C LYS A 374 7.79 20.28 -3.13
N VAL A 375 8.71 20.05 -2.19
CA VAL A 375 9.35 21.11 -1.40
C VAL A 375 10.16 22.08 -2.26
N GLU A 376 10.94 21.57 -3.22
CA GLU A 376 11.74 22.40 -4.13
C GLU A 376 10.87 23.25 -5.07
N ARG A 377 9.77 22.70 -5.58
CA ARG A 377 8.87 23.38 -6.54
C ARG A 377 7.91 24.36 -5.86
N LEU A 378 7.32 23.97 -4.73
CA LEU A 378 6.27 24.74 -4.06
C LEU A 378 6.81 25.57 -2.89
N GLY A 379 8.02 25.27 -2.41
CA GLY A 379 8.58 25.85 -1.19
C GLY A 379 8.12 25.12 0.07
N ALA A 380 8.93 25.18 1.13
CA ALA A 380 8.68 24.45 2.37
C ALA A 380 7.35 24.79 3.05
N ASP A 381 6.84 26.02 2.86
CA ASP A 381 5.58 26.47 3.46
C ASP A 381 4.32 26.09 2.66
N ALA A 382 4.41 25.91 1.35
CA ALA A 382 3.30 25.38 0.54
C ALA A 382 3.33 23.84 0.44
N ALA A 383 4.49 23.23 0.71
CA ALA A 383 4.59 21.78 0.94
C ALA A 383 4.12 21.37 2.35
N ARG A 384 3.92 22.33 3.28
CA ARG A 384 3.21 22.08 4.54
C ARG A 384 1.73 21.84 4.26
N PRO A 385 1.05 21.01 5.05
CA PRO A 385 -0.37 20.74 4.89
C PRO A 385 -1.15 22.07 4.91
N HIS A 386 -1.92 22.35 3.84
CA HIS A 386 -2.67 23.61 3.69
C HIS A 386 -3.73 23.79 4.81
N ARG A 387 -4.33 24.99 4.92
CA ARG A 387 -5.19 25.45 6.04
C ARG A 387 -6.34 24.51 6.49
N VAL A 388 -6.66 23.48 5.73
CA VAL A 388 -7.61 22.42 6.11
C VAL A 388 -7.05 21.51 7.23
N THR A 389 -5.72 21.43 7.40
CA THR A 389 -5.06 20.41 8.26
C THR A 389 -4.23 20.96 9.43
N TYR A 390 -3.96 22.27 9.52
CA TYR A 390 -3.17 22.84 10.63
C TYR A 390 -3.94 23.88 11.45
N ARG A 391 -4.60 23.42 12.51
CA ARG A 391 -4.81 24.23 13.73
C ARG A 391 -3.91 23.70 14.82
N LYS A 392 -3.15 24.57 15.48
CA LYS A 392 -2.57 24.23 16.78
C LYS A 392 -3.72 23.86 17.70
N LEU A 393 -3.70 22.62 18.20
CA LEU A 393 -4.62 22.15 19.23
C LEU A 393 -4.13 22.74 20.56
N THR A 394 -4.44 24.00 20.81
CA THR A 394 -4.19 24.67 22.09
C THR A 394 -5.50 24.81 22.84
N ARG A 395 -5.51 24.42 24.12
CA ARG A 395 -6.50 24.92 25.08
C ARG A 395 -6.12 26.37 25.38
N ASP A 396 -7.05 27.30 25.16
CA ASP A 396 -7.05 28.53 25.95
C ASP A 396 -7.47 28.20 27.39
#